data_AF-A0AAD7AXI3-F1
#
_entry.id   AF-A0AAD7AXI3-F1
#
_cell.length_a   1.000
_cell.length_b   1.000
_cell.length_c   1.000
_cell.angle_alpha   90.00
_cell.angle_beta   90.00
_cell.angle_gamma   90.00
#
_symmetry.space_group_name_H-M   'P 1'
#
loop_
_entity.id
_entity.type
_entity.pdbx_description
1 polymer ?
#
loop_
_entity_poly.entity_id
_entity_poly.type
_entity_poly.pdbx_seq_one_letter_code
_entity_poly.pdbx_strand_id
1 'polypeptide(L)'
;MSAAIAVHIMDSPFTAKLGTNYCPTAQEAIEIQAFLAQPLRQMKCLDSKIAELQHALNKLLEEREGLGSIVQSHEALLSPIRRMPSDIMQEIFMACMPTDRNCVMDASEAPLLLGRICSAWRALSLATPRLWASLHIVDRGEPPQQVESQSDSDIEYVHWPIAPQEPRAARYQTNYEFGDGG
;
A
#
# COMPACT_ATOMS: atom_id res chain seq x y z
N MET A 1 31.09 -6.24 5.12
CA MET A 1 31.61 -6.30 3.73
C MET A 1 33.03 -5.68 3.57
N SER A 2 33.79 -5.43 4.65
CA SER A 2 34.99 -4.58 4.61
C SER A 2 36.34 -5.31 4.44
N ALA A 3 36.39 -6.64 4.57
CA ALA A 3 37.66 -7.38 4.55
C ALA A 3 38.18 -7.66 3.13
N ALA A 4 37.31 -7.95 2.16
CA ALA A 4 37.72 -8.35 0.81
C ALA A 4 38.29 -7.18 -0.04
N ILE A 5 37.78 -5.97 0.18
CA ILE A 5 38.27 -4.75 -0.50
C ILE A 5 39.70 -4.42 -0.02
N ALA A 6 39.99 -4.64 1.26
CA ALA A 6 41.30 -4.40 1.84
C ALA A 6 42.37 -5.35 1.29
N VAL A 7 42.01 -6.60 0.94
CA VAL A 7 42.95 -7.61 0.42
C VAL A 7 43.49 -7.24 -0.97
N HIS A 8 42.64 -6.74 -1.89
CA HIS A 8 43.09 -6.44 -3.25
C HIS A 8 43.90 -5.14 -3.39
N ILE A 9 43.77 -4.19 -2.46
CA ILE A 9 44.58 -2.96 -2.43
C ILE A 9 46.00 -3.25 -1.93
N MET A 10 46.18 -4.28 -1.09
CA MET A 10 47.47 -4.63 -0.48
C MET A 10 48.45 -5.32 -1.45
N ASP A 11 47.96 -5.90 -2.54
CA ASP A 11 48.79 -6.61 -3.54
C ASP A 11 49.24 -5.72 -4.71
N SER A 12 48.89 -4.43 -4.72
CA SER A 12 49.27 -3.52 -5.81
C SER A 12 50.73 -3.07 -5.67
N PRO A 13 51.55 -3.14 -6.74
CA PRO A 13 52.90 -2.56 -6.72
C PRO A 13 52.89 -1.04 -6.54
N PHE A 14 51.72 -0.40 -6.68
CA PHE A 14 51.54 1.05 -6.54
C PHE A 14 50.90 1.47 -5.22
N THR A 15 50.69 0.57 -4.24
CA THR A 15 49.97 0.85 -2.99
C THR A 15 50.48 2.08 -2.24
N ALA A 16 51.80 2.29 -2.18
CA ALA A 16 52.41 3.45 -1.51
C ALA A 16 52.08 4.80 -2.18
N LYS A 17 51.65 4.78 -3.45
CA LYS A 17 51.31 5.97 -4.24
C LYS A 17 49.79 6.22 -4.30
N LEU A 18 48.97 5.22 -3.97
CA LEU A 18 47.50 5.34 -3.95
C LEU A 18 47.07 6.34 -2.86
N GLY A 19 46.11 7.21 -3.18
CA GLY A 19 45.61 8.24 -2.24
C GLY A 19 46.50 9.48 -2.09
N THR A 20 47.53 9.63 -2.94
CA THR A 20 48.41 10.81 -2.96
C THR A 20 48.18 11.66 -4.21
N ASN A 21 48.70 12.90 -4.25
CA ASN A 21 48.70 13.75 -5.45
C ASN A 21 49.83 13.40 -6.44
N TYR A 22 50.40 12.19 -6.35
CA TYR A 22 51.50 11.77 -7.21
C TYR A 22 51.06 11.60 -8.67
N CYS A 23 51.83 12.15 -9.62
CA CYS A 23 51.62 11.97 -11.05
C CYS A 23 52.53 10.85 -11.57
N PRO A 24 51.97 9.73 -12.08
CA PRO A 24 52.78 8.66 -12.65
C PRO A 24 53.49 9.10 -13.92
N THR A 25 54.70 8.59 -14.11
CA THR A 25 55.45 8.73 -15.36
C THR A 25 54.78 7.95 -16.49
N ALA A 26 55.16 8.22 -17.74
CA ALA A 26 54.61 7.51 -18.89
C ALA A 26 54.83 5.98 -18.81
N GLN A 27 55.97 5.55 -18.27
CA GLN A 27 56.28 4.13 -18.07
C GLN A 27 55.41 3.51 -16.98
N GLU A 28 55.25 4.18 -15.85
CA GLU A 28 54.37 3.71 -14.76
C GLU A 28 52.91 3.66 -15.20
N ALA A 29 52.46 4.58 -16.06
CA ALA A 29 51.12 4.55 -16.63
C ALA A 29 50.88 3.26 -17.45
N ILE A 30 51.87 2.80 -18.21
CA ILE A 30 51.80 1.54 -18.97
C ILE A 30 51.74 0.34 -18.00
N GLU A 31 52.56 0.35 -16.96
CA GLU A 31 52.58 -0.72 -15.94
C GLU A 31 51.27 -0.80 -15.17
N ILE A 32 50.68 0.35 -14.81
CA ILE A 32 49.36 0.43 -14.18
C ILE A 32 48.29 -0.15 -15.11
N GLN A 33 48.29 0.22 -16.40
CA GLN A 33 47.33 -0.32 -17.36
C GLN A 33 47.46 -1.84 -17.51
N ALA A 34 48.69 -2.36 -17.57
CA ALA A 34 48.95 -3.79 -17.64
C ALA A 34 48.45 -4.52 -16.38
N PHE A 35 48.69 -3.93 -15.20
CA PHE A 35 48.21 -4.46 -13.92
C PHE A 35 46.68 -4.49 -13.86
N LEU A 36 46.00 -3.41 -14.28
CA LEU A 36 44.55 -3.30 -14.26
C LEU A 36 43.84 -4.26 -15.25
N ALA A 37 44.55 -4.78 -16.25
CA ALA A 37 43.96 -5.68 -17.24
C ALA A 37 43.32 -6.94 -16.61
N GLN A 38 43.93 -7.50 -15.57
CA GLN A 38 43.42 -8.70 -14.91
C GLN A 38 42.23 -8.41 -13.96
N PRO A 39 42.28 -7.42 -13.05
CA PRO A 39 41.13 -7.06 -12.21
C PRO A 39 39.92 -6.62 -13.03
N LEU A 40 40.11 -5.85 -14.10
CA LEU A 40 39.00 -5.43 -14.98
C LEU A 40 38.32 -6.61 -15.67
N ARG A 41 39.09 -7.63 -16.07
CA ARG A 41 38.52 -8.89 -16.62
C ARG A 41 37.74 -9.65 -15.55
N GLN A 42 38.25 -9.73 -14.33
CA GLN A 42 37.56 -10.40 -13.22
C GLN A 42 36.25 -9.68 -12.86
N MET A 43 36.27 -8.36 -12.75
CA MET A 43 35.07 -7.55 -12.53
C MET A 43 34.02 -7.84 -13.60
N LYS A 44 34.39 -7.77 -14.88
CA LYS A 44 33.48 -8.08 -15.99
C LYS A 44 32.90 -9.49 -15.92
N CYS A 45 33.69 -10.48 -15.51
CA CYS A 45 33.23 -11.86 -15.34
C CYS A 45 32.23 -11.98 -14.18
N LEU A 46 32.51 -11.33 -13.05
CA LEU A 46 31.60 -11.28 -11.90
C LEU A 46 30.29 -10.56 -12.26
N ASP A 47 30.35 -9.42 -12.95
CA ASP A 47 29.15 -8.68 -13.39
C ASP A 47 28.27 -9.54 -14.30
N SER A 48 28.89 -10.29 -15.22
CA SER A 48 28.16 -11.23 -16.07
C SER A 48 27.47 -12.32 -15.23
N LYS A 49 28.15 -12.84 -14.21
CA LYS A 49 27.58 -13.87 -13.34
C LYS A 49 26.45 -13.33 -12.45
N ILE A 50 26.60 -12.11 -11.95
CA ILE A 50 25.55 -11.41 -11.21
C ILE A 50 24.32 -11.25 -12.10
N ALA A 51 24.49 -10.79 -13.34
CA ALA A 51 23.39 -10.62 -14.30
C ALA A 51 22.68 -11.96 -14.60
N GLU A 52 23.43 -13.04 -14.84
CA GLU A 52 22.87 -14.38 -15.05
C GLU A 52 22.02 -14.85 -13.84
N LEU A 53 22.56 -14.71 -12.63
CA LEU A 53 21.89 -15.18 -11.42
C LEU A 53 20.68 -14.31 -11.08
N GLN A 54 20.76 -13.01 -11.28
CA GLN A 54 19.62 -12.09 -11.13
C GLN A 54 18.51 -12.45 -12.10
N HIS A 55 18.84 -12.75 -13.36
CA HIS A 55 17.85 -13.18 -14.35
C HIS A 55 17.19 -14.51 -13.93
N ALA A 56 17.97 -15.49 -13.50
CA ALA A 56 17.44 -16.76 -13.01
C ALA A 56 16.53 -16.59 -11.77
N LEU A 57 16.91 -15.71 -10.84
CA LEU A 57 16.11 -15.40 -9.66
C LEU A 57 14.77 -14.75 -10.04
N ASN A 58 14.79 -13.76 -10.93
CA ASN A 58 13.56 -13.09 -11.37
C ASN A 58 12.58 -14.07 -12.01
N LYS A 59 13.08 -14.98 -12.86
CA LYS A 59 12.26 -16.03 -13.47
C LYS A 59 11.59 -16.93 -12.41
N LEU A 60 12.33 -17.34 -11.39
CA LEU A 60 11.77 -18.17 -10.31
C LEU A 60 10.74 -17.41 -9.47
N LEU A 61 10.93 -16.11 -9.24
CA LEU A 61 9.97 -15.28 -8.53
C LEU A 61 8.66 -15.13 -9.31
N GLU A 62 8.73 -14.91 -10.62
CA GLU A 62 7.57 -14.87 -11.52
C GLU A 62 6.79 -16.20 -11.49
N GLU A 63 7.49 -17.32 -11.59
CA GLU A 63 6.87 -18.65 -11.51
C GLU A 63 6.20 -18.89 -10.15
N ARG A 64 6.87 -18.49 -9.06
CA ARG A 64 6.32 -18.59 -7.71
C ARG A 64 5.08 -17.72 -7.55
N GLU A 65 5.09 -16.49 -8.04
CA GLU A 65 3.93 -15.60 -8.01
C GLU A 65 2.74 -16.20 -8.77
N GLY A 66 2.98 -16.71 -9.98
CA GLY A 66 1.96 -17.38 -10.77
C GLY A 66 1.32 -18.57 -10.04
N LEU A 67 2.15 -19.44 -9.45
CA LEU A 67 1.67 -20.56 -8.63
C LEU A 67 0.94 -20.08 -7.37
N GLY A 68 1.43 -19.03 -6.71
CA GLY A 68 0.81 -18.44 -5.53
C GLY A 68 -0.62 -17.96 -5.81
N SER A 69 -0.85 -17.33 -6.97
CA SER A 69 -2.19 -16.92 -7.39
C SER A 69 -3.14 -18.10 -7.60
N ILE A 70 -2.65 -19.18 -8.22
CA ILE A 70 -3.43 -20.42 -8.41
C ILE A 70 -3.80 -21.02 -7.05
N VAL A 71 -2.83 -21.17 -6.14
CA VAL A 71 -3.08 -21.74 -4.81
C VAL A 71 -4.10 -20.88 -4.05
N GLN A 72 -3.88 -19.57 -3.97
CA GLN A 72 -4.76 -18.66 -3.22
C GLN A 72 -6.20 -18.68 -3.73
N SER A 73 -6.41 -18.67 -5.05
CA SER A 73 -7.74 -18.72 -5.63
C SER A 73 -8.48 -20.03 -5.31
N HIS A 74 -7.77 -21.17 -5.32
CA HIS A 74 -8.36 -22.47 -4.99
C HIS A 74 -8.59 -22.63 -3.49
N GLU A 75 -7.68 -22.18 -2.63
CA GLU A 75 -7.91 -22.15 -1.19
C GLU A 75 -9.13 -21.30 -0.82
N ALA A 76 -9.33 -20.17 -1.51
CA ALA A 76 -10.52 -19.35 -1.34
C ALA A 76 -11.82 -20.09 -1.72
N LEU A 77 -11.79 -20.99 -2.72
CA LEU A 77 -12.93 -21.87 -3.04
C LEU A 77 -13.19 -22.90 -1.94
N LEU A 78 -12.14 -23.41 -1.31
CA LEU A 78 -12.23 -24.42 -0.24
C LEU A 78 -12.58 -23.83 1.13
N SER A 79 -12.55 -22.49 1.24
CA SER A 79 -12.88 -21.75 2.46
C SER A 79 -14.16 -22.28 3.12
N PRO A 80 -14.11 -22.65 4.41
CA PRO A 80 -15.25 -23.23 5.13
C PRO A 80 -16.52 -22.37 5.04
N ILE A 81 -16.36 -21.05 4.96
CA ILE A 81 -17.47 -20.10 4.92
C ILE A 81 -18.36 -20.26 3.69
N ARG A 82 -17.82 -20.76 2.58
CA ARG A 82 -18.59 -21.05 1.36
C ARG A 82 -19.44 -22.32 1.46
N ARG A 83 -19.12 -23.20 2.42
CA ARG A 83 -19.83 -24.47 2.67
C ARG A 83 -20.72 -24.40 3.91
N MET A 84 -20.73 -23.28 4.61
CA MET A 84 -21.53 -23.12 5.81
C MET A 84 -23.02 -23.04 5.45
N PRO A 85 -23.89 -23.84 6.09
CA PRO A 85 -25.33 -23.74 5.89
C PRO A 85 -25.85 -22.33 6.19
N SER A 86 -26.87 -21.90 5.44
CA SER A 86 -27.51 -20.59 5.60
C SER A 86 -27.96 -20.33 7.04
N ASP A 87 -28.46 -21.36 7.72
CA ASP A 87 -29.06 -21.22 9.04
C ASP A 87 -28.00 -20.91 10.10
N ILE A 88 -26.83 -21.56 9.99
CA ILE A 88 -25.70 -21.28 10.89
C ILE A 88 -25.15 -19.88 10.64
N MET A 89 -25.06 -19.46 9.37
CA MET A 89 -24.64 -18.10 9.02
C MET A 89 -25.61 -17.05 9.56
N GLN A 90 -26.93 -17.31 9.53
CA GLN A 90 -27.94 -16.43 10.12
C GLN A 90 -27.81 -16.32 11.63
N GLU A 91 -27.57 -17.44 12.33
CA GLU A 91 -27.34 -17.41 13.79
C GLU A 91 -26.07 -16.63 14.15
N ILE A 92 -25.00 -16.76 13.37
CA ILE A 92 -23.81 -15.91 13.53
C ILE A 92 -24.15 -14.43 13.33
N PHE A 93 -24.93 -14.10 12.28
CA PHE A 93 -25.33 -12.72 12.03
C PHE A 93 -26.16 -12.15 13.19
N MET A 94 -27.08 -12.94 13.76
CA MET A 94 -27.85 -12.57 14.93
C MET A 94 -26.95 -12.34 16.15
N ALA A 95 -25.90 -13.15 16.33
CA ALA A 95 -24.92 -12.99 17.41
C ALA A 95 -24.02 -11.75 17.25
N CYS A 96 -23.93 -11.17 16.04
CA CYS A 96 -23.21 -9.91 15.80
C CYS A 96 -24.03 -8.65 16.11
N MET A 97 -25.31 -8.79 16.48
CA MET A 97 -26.18 -7.66 16.80
C MET A 97 -25.88 -7.13 18.21
N PRO A 98 -25.98 -5.80 18.45
CA PRO A 98 -25.92 -5.24 19.80
C PRO A 98 -26.99 -5.87 20.70
N THR A 99 -26.59 -6.27 21.91
CA THR A 99 -27.49 -6.90 22.89
C THR A 99 -28.15 -5.91 23.83
N ASP A 100 -27.56 -4.73 23.98
CA ASP A 100 -27.91 -3.68 24.94
C ASP A 100 -28.77 -2.56 24.33
N ARG A 101 -28.84 -2.48 23.00
CA ARG A 101 -29.54 -1.42 22.28
C ARG A 101 -30.02 -1.88 20.89
N ASN A 102 -30.86 -1.06 20.27
CA ASN A 102 -31.22 -1.24 18.86
C ASN A 102 -30.03 -0.91 17.94
N CYS A 103 -29.96 -1.61 16.81
CA CYS A 103 -28.91 -1.41 15.81
C CYS A 103 -29.00 -0.02 15.21
N VAL A 104 -27.88 0.70 15.15
CA VAL A 104 -27.83 1.97 14.42
C VAL A 104 -27.73 1.69 12.93
N MET A 105 -28.46 2.46 12.12
CA MET A 105 -28.33 2.45 10.65
C MET A 105 -27.03 3.13 10.21
N ASP A 106 -25.89 2.58 10.62
CA ASP A 106 -24.55 3.01 10.26
C ASP A 106 -23.80 1.92 9.49
N ALA A 107 -22.94 2.34 8.57
CA ALA A 107 -22.21 1.43 7.70
C ALA A 107 -21.09 0.63 8.42
N SER A 108 -20.81 0.97 9.68
CA SER A 108 -19.87 0.29 10.58
C SER A 108 -20.55 -0.67 11.58
N GLU A 109 -21.89 -0.76 11.61
CA GLU A 109 -22.64 -1.61 12.54
C GLU A 109 -23.49 -2.66 11.78
N ALA A 110 -23.70 -3.84 12.41
CA ALA A 110 -24.68 -4.80 11.91
C ALA A 110 -26.11 -4.22 12.02
N PRO A 111 -27.03 -4.56 11.10
CA PRO A 111 -26.90 -5.55 10.03
C PRO A 111 -26.25 -5.02 8.73
N LEU A 112 -26.03 -3.70 8.62
CA LEU A 112 -25.51 -3.08 7.39
C LEU A 112 -24.06 -3.49 7.09
N LEU A 113 -23.20 -3.57 8.11
CA LEU A 113 -21.82 -4.03 7.98
C LEU A 113 -21.73 -5.42 7.34
N LEU A 114 -22.58 -6.36 7.79
CA LEU A 114 -22.62 -7.74 7.29
C LEU A 114 -22.97 -7.77 5.80
N GLY A 115 -23.89 -6.89 5.37
CA GLY A 115 -24.26 -6.71 3.98
C GLY A 115 -23.16 -6.10 3.10
N ARG A 116 -22.02 -5.65 3.63
CA ARG A 116 -20.91 -5.07 2.85
C ARG A 116 -19.77 -6.04 2.57
N ILE A 117 -19.77 -7.21 3.21
CA ILE A 117 -18.67 -8.18 3.13
C ILE A 117 -18.63 -8.85 1.75
N CYS A 118 -19.74 -9.44 1.31
CA CYS A 118 -19.87 -10.00 -0.04
C CYS A 118 -21.33 -10.06 -0.49
N SER A 119 -21.57 -10.38 -1.77
CA SER A 119 -22.92 -10.50 -2.34
C SER A 119 -23.76 -11.59 -1.65
N ALA A 120 -23.16 -12.74 -1.30
CA ALA A 120 -23.86 -13.82 -0.62
C ALA A 120 -24.31 -13.43 0.79
N TRP A 121 -23.46 -12.74 1.55
CA TRP A 121 -23.80 -12.24 2.89
C TRP A 121 -24.88 -11.16 2.84
N ARG A 122 -24.83 -10.28 1.83
CA ARG A 122 -25.89 -9.30 1.60
C ARG A 122 -27.23 -9.96 1.31
N ALA A 123 -27.26 -10.94 0.41
CA ALA A 123 -28.47 -11.68 0.08
C ALA A 123 -29.03 -12.38 1.33
N LEU A 124 -28.17 -13.04 2.11
CA LEU A 124 -28.58 -13.73 3.33
C LEU A 124 -29.07 -12.76 4.42
N SER A 125 -28.38 -11.65 4.64
CA SER A 125 -28.78 -10.61 5.59
C SER A 125 -30.16 -10.04 5.24
N LEU A 126 -30.41 -9.74 3.97
CA LEU A 126 -31.72 -9.28 3.49
C LEU A 126 -32.80 -10.36 3.58
N ALA A 127 -32.43 -11.63 3.38
CA ALA A 127 -33.33 -12.78 3.52
C ALA A 127 -33.63 -13.17 4.98
N THR A 128 -33.06 -12.46 5.96
CA THR A 128 -33.22 -12.72 7.40
C THR A 128 -33.95 -11.54 8.06
N PRO A 129 -35.30 -11.48 8.04
CA PRO A 129 -36.05 -10.34 8.56
C PRO A 129 -35.77 -10.00 10.02
N ARG A 130 -35.40 -11.01 10.83
CA ARG A 130 -35.05 -10.83 12.25
C ARG A 130 -33.90 -9.83 12.47
N LEU A 131 -32.96 -9.73 11.52
CA LEU A 131 -31.85 -8.77 11.59
C LEU A 131 -32.32 -7.32 11.44
N TRP A 132 -33.48 -7.09 10.83
CA TRP A 132 -34.02 -5.77 10.52
C TRP A 132 -35.21 -5.40 11.41
N ALA A 133 -35.53 -6.22 12.42
CA ALA A 133 -36.71 -6.05 13.26
C ALA A 133 -36.61 -4.84 14.22
N SER A 134 -35.40 -4.34 14.49
CA SER A 134 -35.19 -3.23 15.42
C SER A 134 -34.00 -2.38 14.99
N LEU A 135 -34.29 -1.19 14.45
CA LEU A 135 -33.30 -0.26 13.89
C LEU A 135 -33.52 1.13 14.47
N HIS A 136 -32.42 1.80 14.76
CA HIS A 136 -32.39 3.20 15.15
C HIS A 136 -31.82 4.03 14.00
N ILE A 137 -32.66 4.90 13.44
CA ILE A 137 -32.25 5.89 12.44
C ILE A 137 -31.84 7.15 13.19
N VAL A 138 -30.55 7.48 13.13
CA VAL A 138 -30.05 8.75 13.67
C VAL A 138 -30.30 9.80 12.60
N ASP A 139 -31.12 10.79 12.94
CA ASP A 139 -31.25 11.99 12.13
C ASP A 139 -29.92 12.76 12.19
N ARG A 140 -29.18 12.78 11.07
CA ARG A 140 -28.01 13.64 10.93
C ARG A 140 -28.51 15.04 10.60
N GLY A 141 -29.20 15.64 11.56
CA GLY A 141 -29.76 16.98 11.42
C GLY A 141 -28.68 17.96 10.97
N GLU A 142 -29.06 18.82 10.02
CA GLU A 142 -28.30 20.02 9.67
C GLU A 142 -27.96 20.76 11.00
N PRO A 143 -26.72 21.25 11.19
CA PRO A 143 -26.38 21.98 12.41
C PRO A 143 -27.40 23.10 12.60
N PRO A 144 -27.88 23.37 13.83
CA PRO A 144 -28.93 24.35 14.04
C PRO A 144 -28.50 25.67 13.39
N GLN A 145 -29.17 26.06 12.31
CA GLN A 145 -29.10 27.44 11.85
C GLN A 145 -29.63 28.27 13.02
N GLN A 146 -28.77 29.11 13.58
CA GLN A 146 -29.12 30.00 14.67
C GLN A 146 -30.39 30.73 14.25
N VAL A 147 -31.51 30.42 14.91
CA VAL A 147 -32.74 31.19 14.78
C VAL A 147 -32.48 32.51 15.49
N GLU A 148 -31.85 33.44 14.79
CA GLU A 148 -31.84 34.83 15.18
C GLU A 148 -33.27 35.32 15.09
N SER A 149 -33.85 35.53 16.27
CA SER A 149 -35.16 36.12 16.43
C SER A 149 -35.10 37.53 15.86
N GLN A 150 -35.84 37.78 14.77
CA GLN A 150 -35.99 39.12 14.21
C GLN A 150 -36.48 40.09 15.30
N SER A 151 -35.67 41.09 15.64
CA SER A 151 -36.16 42.42 15.95
C SER A 151 -36.13 43.22 14.65
N ASP A 152 -37.32 43.52 14.15
CA ASP A 152 -37.61 44.27 12.93
C ASP A 152 -37.23 45.76 13.10
N SER A 153 -35.97 46.09 12.89
CA SER A 153 -35.50 47.45 12.56
C SER A 153 -34.02 47.41 12.23
N ASP A 154 -33.67 47.95 11.06
CA ASP A 154 -32.32 48.11 10.47
C ASP A 154 -31.84 46.94 9.59
N ILE A 155 -32.37 46.88 8.36
CA ILE A 155 -31.75 46.13 7.27
C ILE A 155 -30.47 46.88 6.86
N GLU A 156 -29.33 46.48 7.43
CA GLU A 156 -28.03 46.75 6.83
C GLU A 156 -27.70 45.61 5.86
N TYR A 157 -27.55 45.96 4.58
CA TYR A 157 -27.17 45.01 3.53
C TYR A 157 -25.80 44.40 3.85
N VAL A 158 -25.80 43.15 4.31
CA VAL A 158 -24.56 42.36 4.43
C VAL A 158 -24.09 42.00 3.02
N HIS A 159 -23.10 42.73 2.55
CA HIS A 159 -22.34 42.36 1.35
C HIS A 159 -21.57 41.07 1.64
N TRP A 160 -21.94 39.97 0.97
CA TRP A 160 -21.10 38.78 0.96
C TRP A 160 -19.81 39.08 0.19
N PRO A 161 -18.61 38.74 0.72
CA PRO A 161 -17.40 38.84 -0.07
C PRO A 161 -17.40 37.68 -1.08
N ILE A 162 -17.50 38.04 -2.36
CA ILE A 162 -17.30 37.09 -3.46
C ILE A 162 -15.89 36.51 -3.30
N ALA A 163 -15.79 35.25 -2.87
CA ALA A 163 -14.51 34.54 -2.82
C ALA A 163 -13.91 34.48 -4.24
N PRO A 164 -12.62 34.77 -4.43
CA PRO A 164 -11.98 34.66 -5.74
C PRO A 164 -12.10 33.22 -6.23
N GLN A 165 -12.62 33.03 -7.44
CA GLN A 165 -12.63 31.74 -8.12
C GLN A 165 -11.19 31.29 -8.36
N GLU A 166 -10.73 30.28 -7.62
CA GLU A 166 -9.48 29.60 -7.98
C GLU A 166 -9.63 28.88 -9.33
N PRO A 167 -8.65 29.02 -10.24
CA PRO A 167 -8.73 28.39 -11.54
C PRO A 167 -8.76 26.86 -11.43
N ARG A 168 -9.64 26.27 -12.25
CA ARG A 168 -10.07 24.85 -12.31
C ARG A 168 -8.95 23.82 -12.60
N ALA A 169 -7.68 24.20 -12.50
CA ALA A 169 -6.52 23.38 -12.88
C ALA A 169 -5.81 22.66 -11.72
N ALA A 170 -6.17 22.90 -10.46
CA ALA A 170 -5.48 22.30 -9.30
C ALA A 170 -6.15 21.02 -8.74
N ARG A 171 -7.10 20.40 -9.46
CA ARG A 171 -7.87 19.23 -8.96
C ARG A 171 -7.28 17.85 -9.28
N TYR A 172 -6.10 17.77 -9.87
CA TYR A 172 -5.41 16.51 -10.09
C TYR A 172 -3.92 16.62 -9.76
N GLN A 173 -3.57 16.49 -8.49
CA GLN A 173 -2.27 15.99 -8.05
C GLN A 173 -2.32 15.65 -6.55
N THR A 174 -1.64 14.55 -6.18
CA THR A 174 -1.60 13.85 -4.87
C THR A 174 -2.83 12.95 -4.65
N ASN A 175 -2.75 11.60 -4.69
CA ASN A 175 -1.76 10.71 -4.07
C ASN A 175 -1.42 9.52 -4.98
N TYR A 176 -0.14 9.43 -5.35
CA TYR A 176 0.54 8.21 -5.78
C TYR A 176 1.84 8.14 -4.96
N GLU A 177 1.74 7.61 -3.75
CA GLU A 177 2.86 7.15 -2.91
C GLU A 177 2.32 5.86 -2.25
N PHE A 178 2.62 4.67 -2.79
CA PHE A 178 3.83 3.88 -2.56
C PHE A 178 4.15 3.71 -1.07
N GLY A 179 3.81 2.54 -0.54
CA GLY A 179 4.17 2.06 0.79
C GLY A 179 4.55 0.59 0.71
N ASP A 180 5.81 0.36 0.40
CA ASP A 180 6.56 -0.87 0.63
C ASP A 180 7.14 -0.82 2.06
N GLY A 181 7.26 -1.96 2.73
CA GLY A 181 8.05 -2.13 3.96
C GLY A 181 7.28 -2.38 5.26
N GLY A 182 7.28 -3.65 5.70
CA GLY A 182 6.86 -4.11 7.02
C GLY A 182 6.75 -5.62 7.12
#